data_AF-C7Q3X6-F1
#
_entry.id   AF-C7Q3X6-F1
#
_cell.length_a   1.000
_cell.length_b   1.000
_cell.length_c   1.000
_cell.angle_alpha   90.00
_cell.angle_beta   90.00
_cell.angle_gamma   90.00
#
_symmetry.space_group_name_H-M   'P 1'
#
loop_
_entity.id
_entity.type
_entity.pdbx_description
1 polymer ?
#
loop_
_entity_poly.entity_id
_entity_poly.type
_entity_poly.pdbx_seq_one_letter_code
_entity_poly.pdbx_strand_id
1 'polypeptide(L)' 'MIGPLYTVKETGLVLRTSRTTVYRLMKAGEIEGVRIKGSRRFTVRSVEQYVASQVTE' A
#
# COMPACT_ATOMS: atom_id res chain seq x y z
N MET A 1 -0.18 -3.18 18.61
CA MET A 1 -1.49 -3.57 18.03
C MET A 1 -1.27 -3.75 16.53
N ILE A 2 -1.53 -4.94 15.96
CA ILE A 2 -1.40 -5.15 14.51
C ILE A 2 -2.61 -4.46 13.88
N GLY A 3 -2.40 -3.31 13.22
CA GLY A 3 -3.46 -2.62 12.48
C GLY A 3 -3.94 -3.44 11.28
N PRO A 4 -5.10 -3.10 10.69
CA PRO A 4 -5.60 -3.79 9.50
C PRO A 4 -4.55 -3.78 8.38
N LEU A 5 -4.55 -4.83 7.57
CA LEU A 5 -3.61 -5.03 6.48
C LEU A 5 -4.37 -5.23 5.16
N TYR A 6 -3.92 -4.54 4.11
CA TYR A 6 -4.40 -4.75 2.75
C TYR A 6 -3.56 -5.79 2.00
N THR A 7 -4.22 -6.60 1.18
CA THR A 7 -3.59 -7.29 0.04
C THR A 7 -3.12 -6.28 -1.00
N VAL A 8 -2.24 -6.71 -1.90
CA VAL A 8 -1.89 -5.96 -3.12
C VAL A 8 -3.15 -5.57 -3.92
N LYS A 9 -4.17 -6.45 -3.96
CA LYS A 9 -5.42 -6.19 -4.69
C LYS A 9 -6.22 -5.07 -4.03
N GLU A 10 -6.41 -5.11 -2.72
CA GLU A 10 -7.11 -4.07 -1.96
C GLU A 10 -6.38 -2.74 -2.03
N THR A 11 -5.04 -2.73 -1.88
CA THR A 11 -4.24 -1.51 -2.06
C THR A 11 -4.43 -0.90 -3.44
N GLY A 12 -4.47 -1.73 -4.49
CA GLY A 12 -4.75 -1.25 -5.86
C GLY A 12 -6.15 -0.66 -6.00
N LEU A 13 -7.16 -1.24 -5.34
CA LEU A 13 -8.53 -0.70 -5.34
C LEU A 13 -8.61 0.64 -4.60
N VAL A 14 -7.99 0.74 -3.42
CA VAL A 14 -7.96 1.98 -2.61
C VAL A 14 -7.27 3.11 -3.35
N LEU A 15 -6.11 2.85 -3.95
CA LEU A 15 -5.33 3.83 -4.69
C LEU A 15 -5.80 4.02 -6.15
N ARG A 16 -6.88 3.34 -6.57
CA ARG A 16 -7.38 3.29 -7.95
C ARG A 16 -6.27 3.05 -8.98
N THR A 17 -5.40 2.07 -8.72
CA THR A 17 -4.24 1.78 -9.55
C THR A 17 -4.02 0.28 -9.77
N SER A 18 -3.14 -0.04 -10.71
CA SER A 18 -2.82 -1.44 -11.05
C SER A 18 -1.97 -2.11 -9.97
N ARG A 19 -2.03 -3.45 -9.88
CA ARG A 19 -1.13 -4.24 -9.01
C ARG A 19 0.35 -3.95 -9.30
N THR A 20 0.69 -3.74 -10.57
CA THR A 20 2.05 -3.37 -11.00
C THR A 20 2.47 -2.04 -10.39
N THR A 21 1.57 -1.06 -10.38
CA THR A 21 1.82 0.24 -9.74
C THR A 21 2.00 0.08 -8.24
N VAL A 22 1.19 -0.74 -7.57
CA VAL A 22 1.36 -1.02 -6.13
C VAL A 22 2.77 -1.57 -5.84
N TYR A 23 3.26 -2.53 -6.64
CA TYR A 23 4.63 -3.04 -6.48
C TYR A 23 5.69 -1.97 -6.79
N ARG A 24 5.44 -1.08 -7.75
CA ARG A 24 6.34 0.04 -8.07
C ARG A 24 6.44 1.01 -6.90
N LEU A 25 5.32 1.44 -6.32
CA LEU A 25 5.27 2.34 -5.17
C LEU A 25 5.99 1.73 -3.96
N MET A 26 5.75 0.44 -3.72
CA MET A 26 6.45 -0.29 -2.68
C MET A 26 7.96 -0.36 -2.91
N LYS A 27 8.40 -0.58 -4.16
CA LYS A 27 9.83 -0.61 -4.51
C LYS A 27 10.46 0.79 -4.39
N ALA A 28 9.68 1.85 -4.64
CA ALA A 28 10.09 3.23 -4.46
C ALA A 28 10.13 3.68 -3.00
N GLY A 29 9.58 2.89 -2.07
CA GLY A 29 9.52 3.24 -0.64
C GLY A 29 8.34 4.14 -0.27
N GLU A 30 7.43 4.41 -1.22
CA GLU A 30 6.26 5.28 -1.04
C GLU A 30 5.17 4.63 -0.17
N ILE A 31 5.10 3.29 -0.20
CA ILE A 31 4.19 2.50 0.64
C ILE A 31 4.93 1.32 1.28
N GLU A 32 4.66 1.08 2.55
CA GLU A 32 5.26 0.02 3.33
C GLU A 32 4.46 -1.28 3.22
N GLY A 33 5.17 -2.34 2.83
CA GLY A 33 4.61 -3.67 2.70
C GLY A 33 5.43 -4.72 3.44
N VAL A 34 4.77 -5.51 4.29
CA VAL A 34 5.35 -6.67 4.98
C VAL A 34 5.04 -7.96 4.22
N ARG A 35 5.97 -8.93 4.27
CA ARG A 35 5.74 -10.26 3.70
C ARG A 35 5.29 -11.20 4.81
N ILE A 36 4.08 -11.74 4.70
CA ILE A 36 3.49 -12.68 5.68
C ILE A 36 3.13 -13.96 4.94
N LYS A 37 3.75 -15.08 5.33
CA LYS A 37 3.51 -16.42 4.74
C LYS A 37 3.53 -16.40 3.19
N GLY A 38 4.50 -15.69 2.61
CA GLY A 38 4.66 -15.59 1.15
C GLY A 38 3.77 -14.55 0.45
N SER A 39 2.78 -13.97 1.13
CA SER A 39 1.92 -12.91 0.59
C SER A 39 2.38 -11.53 1.02
N ARG A 40 2.28 -10.54 0.13
CA ARG A 40 2.56 -9.14 0.46
C ARG A 40 1.33 -8.47 1.08
N ARG A 41 1.55 -7.77 2.19
CA ARG A 41 0.52 -7.07 2.95
C ARG A 41 0.96 -5.63 3.20
N PHE A 42 0.06 -4.69 3.08
CA PHE A 42 0.34 -3.26 3.25
C PHE A 42 -0.41 -2.76 4.48
N THR A 43 0.25 -1.95 5.30
CA THR A 43 -0.43 -1.35 6.45
C THR A 43 -1.41 -0.29 5.94
N VAL A 44 -2.64 -0.27 6.48
CA VAL A 44 -3.62 0.76 6.12
C VAL A 44 -3.02 2.16 6.31
N ARG A 45 -2.35 2.37 7.44
CA ARG A 45 -1.67 3.62 7.77
C ARG A 45 -0.71 4.10 6.67
N SER A 46 0.12 3.21 6.12
CA SER A 46 1.07 3.62 5.09
C SER A 46 0.38 4.00 3.78
N VAL A 47 -0.69 3.28 3.43
CA VAL A 47 -1.50 3.61 2.25
C VAL A 47 -2.23 4.95 2.44
N GLU A 48 -2.78 5.21 3.63
CA GLU A 48 -3.41 6.49 3.96
C GLU A 48 -2.42 7.65 3.95
N GLN A 49 -1.21 7.44 4.49
CA GLN A 49 -0.14 8.44 4.44
C GLN A 49 0.25 8.80 3.00
N TYR A 50 0.34 7.79 2.12
CA TYR A 50 0.57 8.04 0.70
C TYR A 50 -0.57 8.85 0.07
N VAL A 51 -1.83 8.53 0.35
CA VAL A 51 -2.96 9.32 -0.16
C VAL A 51 -2.89 10.77 0.33
N ALA A 52 -2.61 10.98 1.62
CA ALA A 52 -2.48 12.32 2.19
C ALA A 52 -1.35 13.14 1.54
N SER A 53 -0.23 12.50 1.17
CA SER A 53 0.87 13.19 0.48
C SER A 53 0.51 13.61 -0.95
N GLN A 54 -0.47 12.96 -1.60
CA GLN A 54 -0.91 13.30 -2.96
C GLN A 54 -1.98 14.40 -3.02
N VAL A 55 -2.68 14.68 -1.91
CA VAL A 55 -3.81 15.64 -1.86
C VAL A 55 -3.36 17.05 -1.44
N THR A 56 -2.09 17.24 -1.05
CA THR A 56 -1.57 18.53 -0.56
C THR A 56 -1.14 19.49 -1.70
N GLU A 57 -1.76 19.39 -2.89
CA GLU A 57 -1.47 20.25 -4.06
C GLU A 57 -2.73 20.93 -4.59
#